data_AF-F4HJ97-F1
#
_entry.id   AF-F4HJ97-F1
#
_cell.length_a   1.000
_cell.length_b   1.000
_cell.length_c   1.000
_cell.angle_alpha   90.00
_cell.angle_beta   90.00
_cell.angle_gamma   90.00
#
_symmetry.space_group_name_H-M   'P 1'
#
loop_
_entity.id
_entity.type
_entity.pdbx_description
1 polymer ?
#
loop_
_entity_poly.entity_id
_entity_poly.type
_entity_poly.pdbx_seq_one_letter_code
_entity_poly.pdbx_strand_id
1 'polypeptide(L)'
;MQSEQNFQFLEVLGVKQVIKGLIIIAIFLALFLPLASSNPDGLETTMEKLGLKEKPMYQAPLDYGETWLQSTAMGIVGIMITFMVAYGISRVVKKGI
;
A
#
# COMPACT_ATOMS: atom_id res chain seq x y z
N MET A 1 3.49 20.07 -28.83
CA MET A 1 4.62 19.14 -29.02
C MET A 1 4.99 18.37 -27.75
N GLN A 2 5.14 19.00 -26.57
CA GLN A 2 5.40 18.27 -25.30
C GLN A 2 4.18 17.53 -24.71
N SER A 3 2.96 18.05 -24.92
CA SER A 3 1.72 17.42 -24.43
C SER A 3 1.37 16.11 -25.14
N GLU A 4 1.73 15.97 -26.41
CA GLU A 4 1.50 14.75 -27.21
C GLU A 4 2.50 13.64 -26.89
N GLN A 5 3.73 13.99 -26.49
CA GLN A 5 4.75 13.04 -26.03
C GLN A 5 4.35 12.40 -24.70
N ASN A 6 3.78 13.19 -23.77
CA ASN A 6 3.24 12.68 -22.51
C ASN A 6 2.01 11.78 -22.73
N PHE A 7 1.17 12.09 -23.72
CA PHE A 7 0.00 11.29 -24.05
C PHE A 7 0.38 9.96 -24.73
N GLN A 8 1.39 9.97 -25.61
CA GLN A 8 1.95 8.74 -26.18
C GLN A 8 2.63 7.85 -25.14
N PHE A 9 3.33 8.41 -24.15
CA PHE A 9 3.92 7.60 -23.06
C PHE A 9 2.85 6.86 -22.24
N LEU A 10 1.72 7.52 -21.99
CA LEU A 10 0.57 6.93 -21.29
C LEU A 10 -0.18 5.88 -22.14
N GLU A 11 -0.16 6.02 -23.46
CA GLU A 11 -0.72 5.04 -24.41
C GLU A 11 0.19 3.81 -24.62
N VAL A 12 1.52 4.00 -24.55
CA VAL A 12 2.54 2.94 -24.75
C VAL A 12 2.56 1.91 -23.62
N LEU A 13 2.14 2.29 -22.40
CA LEU A 13 1.98 1.37 -21.28
C LEU A 13 0.67 0.61 -21.40
N GLY A 14 0.54 -0.19 -22.47
CA GLY A 14 -0.53 -1.17 -22.59
C GLY A 14 -0.58 -2.01 -21.31
N VAL A 15 -1.79 -2.35 -20.85
CA VAL A 15 -2.04 -3.04 -19.56
C VAL A 15 -1.10 -4.23 -19.32
N LYS A 16 -0.71 -4.95 -20.38
CA LYS A 16 0.28 -6.03 -20.34
C LYS A 16 1.67 -5.59 -19.86
N GLN A 17 2.17 -4.43 -20.28
CA GLN A 17 3.47 -3.89 -19.87
C GLN A 17 3.44 -3.40 -18.43
N VAL A 18 2.33 -2.78 -18.00
CA VAL A 18 2.13 -2.37 -16.60
C VAL A 18 2.12 -3.60 -15.69
N ILE A 19 1.36 -4.64 -16.05
CA ILE A 19 1.33 -5.90 -15.30
C ILE A 19 2.72 -6.53 -15.25
N LYS A 20 3.44 -6.59 -16.38
CA LYS A 20 4.80 -7.13 -16.43
C LYS A 20 5.76 -6.35 -15.52
N GLY A 21 5.70 -5.02 -15.52
CA GLY A 21 6.49 -4.17 -14.62
C GLY A 21 6.18 -4.43 -13.14
N LEU A 22 4.89 -4.51 -12.78
CA LEU A 22 4.46 -4.82 -11.41
C LEU A 22 4.94 -6.20 -10.95
N ILE A 23 4.88 -7.22 -11.81
CA ILE A 23 5.38 -8.57 -11.51
C ILE A 23 6.89 -8.54 -11.25
N ILE A 24 7.67 -7.83 -12.08
CA ILE A 24 9.12 -7.71 -11.89
C ILE A 24 9.43 -7.04 -10.54
N ILE A 25 8.74 -5.94 -10.21
CA ILE A 25 8.92 -5.25 -8.93
C ILE A 25 8.54 -6.17 -7.76
N ALA A 26 7.44 -6.91 -7.86
CA ALA A 26 7.00 -7.83 -6.81
C ALA A 26 8.01 -8.97 -6.57
N ILE A 27 8.59 -9.53 -7.63
CA ILE A 27 9.63 -10.55 -7.54
C ILE A 27 10.89 -9.98 -6.89
N PHE A 28 11.32 -8.78 -7.31
CA PHE A 28 12.44 -8.09 -6.66
C PHE A 28 12.17 -7.89 -5.17
N LEU A 29 11.02 -7.32 -4.80
CA LEU A 29 10.66 -7.15 -3.39
C LEU A 29 10.67 -8.47 -2.63
N ALA A 30 10.11 -9.55 -3.18
CA ALA A 30 10.13 -10.88 -2.56
C ALA A 30 11.55 -11.40 -2.30
N LEU A 31 12.48 -11.17 -3.23
CA LEU A 31 13.89 -11.59 -3.08
C LEU A 31 14.65 -10.75 -2.05
N PHE A 32 14.33 -9.46 -1.93
CA PHE A 32 14.99 -8.54 -1.01
C PHE A 32 14.30 -8.43 0.36
N LEU A 33 13.07 -8.92 0.51
CA LEU A 33 12.32 -8.96 1.78
C LEU A 33 13.09 -9.65 2.92
N PRO A 34 13.80 -10.79 2.70
CA PRO A 34 14.63 -11.40 3.72
C PRO A 34 15.81 -10.54 4.18
N LEU A 35 16.22 -9.54 3.37
CA LEU A 35 17.25 -8.57 3.74
C LEU A 35 16.68 -7.35 4.47
N ALA A 36 15.36 -7.27 4.63
CA ALA A 36 14.74 -6.26 5.48
C ALA A 36 15.19 -6.47 6.93
N SER A 37 15.67 -5.40 7.55
CA SER A 37 16.19 -5.44 8.91
C SER A 37 15.13 -5.90 9.90
N SER A 38 15.48 -6.84 10.78
CA SER A 38 14.67 -7.23 11.95
C SER A 38 14.88 -6.30 13.14
N ASN A 39 15.67 -5.23 13.00
CA ASN A 39 15.97 -4.32 14.08
C ASN A 39 14.75 -3.43 14.40
N PRO A 40 14.61 -3.00 15.67
CA PRO A 40 13.58 -2.03 16.05
C PRO A 40 13.66 -0.79 15.16
N ASP A 41 12.49 -0.28 14.77
CA ASP A 41 12.42 0.94 13.97
C ASP A 41 13.11 2.10 14.71
N GLY A 42 13.51 3.14 13.97
CA GLY A 42 14.16 4.31 14.54
C GLY A 42 13.30 4.99 15.61
N LEU A 43 11.98 4.86 15.49
CA LEU A 43 11.02 5.33 16.47
C LEU A 43 11.11 4.52 17.79
N GLU A 44 11.05 3.20 17.71
CA GLU A 44 11.13 2.30 18.88
C GLU A 44 12.48 2.46 19.60
N THR A 45 13.58 2.53 18.85
CA THR A 45 14.93 2.78 19.40
C THR A 45 15.01 4.11 20.16
N THR A 46 14.29 5.14 19.68
CA THR A 46 14.26 6.46 20.34
C THR A 46 13.42 6.42 21.61
N MET A 47 12.30 5.71 21.59
CA MET A 47 11.45 5.54 22.77
C MET A 47 12.14 4.72 23.86
N GLU A 48 12.86 3.66 23.49
CA GLU A 48 13.67 2.87 24.44
C GLU A 48 14.74 3.74 25.11
N LYS A 49 15.47 4.56 24.34
CA LYS A 49 16.47 5.50 24.88
C LYS A 49 15.88 6.54 25.84
N LEU A 50 14.61 6.91 25.65
CA LEU A 50 13.89 7.85 26.50
C LEU A 50 13.14 7.17 27.66
N GLY A 51 13.21 5.84 27.78
CA GLY A 51 12.49 5.08 28.80
C GLY A 51 10.96 5.07 28.63
N LEU A 52 10.48 5.38 27.42
CA LEU A 52 9.06 5.40 27.09
C LEU A 52 8.62 4.01 26.67
N LYS A 53 7.57 3.48 27.30
CA LYS A 53 6.95 2.22 26.85
C LYS A 53 5.93 2.53 25.76
N GLU A 54 6.05 1.83 24.63
CA GLU A 54 5.03 1.80 23.60
C GLU A 54 3.76 1.11 24.14
N LYS A 55 2.86 1.92 24.70
CA LYS A 55 1.49 1.50 24.94
C LYS A 55 0.62 2.38 24.04
N PRO A 56 0.11 1.86 22.90
CA PRO A 56 -0.85 2.61 22.13
C PRO A 56 -2.05 2.89 23.04
N MET A 57 -2.35 4.16 23.27
CA MET A 57 -3.49 4.57 24.11
C MET A 57 -4.83 4.19 23.45
N TYR A 58 -4.81 3.97 22.13
CA TYR A 58 -5.94 3.53 21.33
C TYR A 58 -5.46 2.54 20.27
N GLN A 59 -6.12 1.39 20.17
CA GLN A 59 -5.85 0.41 19.13
C GLN A 59 -6.75 0.68 17.93
N ALA A 60 -6.16 0.76 16.74
CA ALA A 60 -6.92 1.02 15.53
C ALA A 60 -7.93 -0.11 15.28
N PRO A 61 -9.17 0.20 14.86
CA PRO A 61 -10.19 -0.82 14.60
C PRO A 61 -9.87 -1.72 13.41
N LEU A 62 -8.93 -1.31 12.54
CA LEU A 62 -8.43 -2.06 11.40
C LEU A 62 -6.95 -2.43 11.59
N ASP A 63 -6.63 -2.98 12.76
CA ASP A 63 -5.30 -3.49 13.04
C ASP A 63 -4.96 -4.67 12.11
N TYR A 64 -3.74 -4.68 11.57
CA TYR A 64 -3.22 -5.74 10.71
C TYR A 64 -2.95 -7.04 11.49
N GLY A 65 -2.90 -6.96 12.82
CA GLY A 65 -2.69 -8.10 13.71
C GLY A 65 -1.27 -8.65 13.68
N GLU A 66 -1.05 -9.74 14.41
CA GLU A 66 0.31 -10.22 14.72
C GLU A 66 0.82 -11.28 13.73
N THR A 67 -0.07 -11.90 12.96
CA THR A 67 0.30 -13.00 12.04
C THR A 67 0.30 -12.53 10.59
N TRP A 68 1.19 -13.11 9.78
CA TRP A 68 1.27 -12.82 8.35
C TRP A 68 -0.06 -13.04 7.60
N LEU A 69 -0.83 -14.06 8.00
CA LEU A 69 -2.12 -14.34 7.38
C LEU A 69 -3.16 -13.26 7.72
N GLN A 70 -3.17 -12.79 8.98
CA GLN A 70 -4.08 -11.74 9.43
C GLN A 70 -3.75 -10.41 8.75
N SER A 71 -2.46 -10.06 8.63
CA SER A 71 -2.04 -8.82 7.98
C SER A 71 -2.37 -8.83 6.49
N THR A 72 -2.17 -9.97 5.82
CA THR A 72 -2.57 -10.16 4.42
C THR A 72 -4.09 -10.03 4.25
N ALA A 73 -4.88 -10.66 5.11
CA ALA A 73 -6.34 -10.58 5.07
C ALA A 73 -6.83 -9.14 5.27
N MET A 74 -6.27 -8.41 6.23
CA MET A 74 -6.60 -7.01 6.49
C MET A 74 -6.18 -6.10 5.34
N GLY A 75 -5.06 -6.38 4.68
CA GLY A 75 -4.65 -5.70 3.45
C GLY A 75 -5.70 -5.85 2.33
N ILE A 76 -6.20 -7.07 2.11
CA ILE A 76 -7.25 -7.34 1.12
C ILE A 76 -8.54 -6.58 1.48
N VAL A 77 -8.93 -6.61 2.77
CA VAL A 77 -10.10 -5.86 3.25
C VAL A 77 -9.94 -4.35 3.00
N GLY A 78 -8.77 -3.79 3.29
CA GLY A 78 -8.47 -2.38 3.05
C GLY A 78 -8.58 -1.99 1.57
N ILE A 79 -8.08 -2.83 0.65
CA ILE A 79 -8.22 -2.62 -0.79
C ILE A 79 -9.71 -2.65 -1.19
N MET A 80 -10.47 -3.63 -0.69
CA MET A 80 -11.91 -3.76 -1.00
C MET A 80 -12.71 -2.55 -0.53
N ILE A 81 -12.47 -2.07 0.69
CA ILE A 81 -13.12 -0.87 1.23
C ILE A 81 -12.77 0.34 0.37
N THR A 82 -11.49 0.54 0.07
CA THR A 82 -11.02 1.66 -0.77
C THR A 82 -11.69 1.64 -2.14
N PHE A 83 -11.77 0.47 -2.77
CA PHE A 83 -12.46 0.30 -4.05
C PHE A 83 -13.95 0.61 -3.95
N MET A 84 -14.64 0.11 -2.92
CA MET A 84 -16.07 0.39 -2.70
C MET A 84 -16.34 1.87 -2.52
N VAL A 85 -15.51 2.57 -1.74
CA VAL A 85 -15.66 4.01 -1.50
C VAL A 85 -15.41 4.79 -2.80
N ALA A 86 -14.31 4.51 -3.50
CA ALA A 86 -13.98 5.18 -4.76
C ALA A 86 -15.07 4.94 -5.83
N TYR A 87 -15.55 3.69 -5.94
CA TYR A 87 -16.64 3.35 -6.85
C TYR A 87 -17.96 4.02 -6.46
N GLY A 88 -18.28 4.05 -5.16
CA GLY A 88 -19.46 4.71 -4.62
C GLY A 88 -19.47 6.21 -4.92
N ILE A 89 -18.36 6.90 -4.66
CA ILE A 89 -18.17 8.32 -5.00
C ILE A 89 -18.36 8.53 -6.50
N SER A 90 -17.67 7.74 -7.33
CA SER A 90 -17.78 7.84 -8.79
C SER A 90 -19.23 7.70 -9.28
N ARG A 91 -20.00 6.77 -8.69
CA ARG A 91 -21.41 6.55 -9.04
C ARG A 91 -22.31 7.72 -8.63
N VAL A 92 -22.05 8.34 -7.47
CA VAL A 92 -22.80 9.53 -7.02
C VAL A 92 -22.49 10.73 -7.89
N VAL A 93 -21.21 10.98 -8.19
CA VAL A 93 -20.77 12.07 -9.08
C VAL A 93 -21.40 11.93 -10.46
N LYS A 94 -21.44 10.71 -11.03
CA LYS A 94 -22.04 10.44 -12.35
C LYS A 94 -23.57 10.54 -12.37
N LYS A 95 -24.24 10.54 -11.22
CA LYS A 95 -25.69 10.75 -11.10
C LYS A 95 -26.07 12.22 -10.86
N GLY A 96 -25.12 13.04 -10.43
CA GLY A 96 -25.31 14.47 -10.15
C GLY A 96 -24.89 15.42 -11.29
N ILE A 97 -24.30 14.88 -12.35
CA ILE A 97 -24.03 15.52 -13.66
C ILE A 97 -24.95 14.84 -14.67
#